data_AF-A0A5K1B906-F1
#
_entry.id   AF-A0A5K1B906-F1
#
_cell.length_a   1.000
_cell.length_b   1.000
_cell.length_c   1.000
_cell.angle_alpha   90.00
_cell.angle_beta   90.00
_cell.angle_gamma   90.00
#
_symmetry.space_group_name_H-M   'P 1'
#
loop_
_entity.id
_entity.type
_entity.pdbx_description
1 polymer ?
#
loop_
_entity_poly.entity_id
_entity_poly.type
_entity_poly.pdbx_seq_one_letter_code
_entity_poly.pdbx_strand_id
1 'polypeptide(L)' 'KGPLCADVVIGQGNTTSWKMCGLDKRTCLTVFFDVSPSERSSPAAAGASQQLYIQFQTT' A
#
# COMPACT_ATOMS: atom_id res chain seq x y z
N LYS A 1 -6.96 9.00 -9.13
CA LYS A 1 -6.11 8.68 -7.96
C LYS A 1 -7.03 8.38 -6.78
N GLY A 2 -6.94 7.18 -6.20
CA GLY A 2 -7.75 6.80 -5.03
C GLY A 2 -7.08 7.22 -3.71
N PRO A 3 -7.79 7.10 -2.56
CA PRO A 3 -7.26 7.48 -1.24
C PRO A 3 -6.03 6.69 -0.79
N LEU A 4 -5.77 5.53 -1.42
CA LEU A 4 -4.63 4.66 -1.12
C LEU A 4 -3.43 4.87 -2.06
N CYS A 5 -3.51 5.81 -3.01
CA CYS A 5 -2.38 6.13 -3.89
C CYS A 5 -1.50 7.19 -3.22
N ALA A 6 -0.21 6.90 -3.03
CA ALA A 6 0.77 7.85 -2.52
C ALA A 6 0.96 9.07 -3.45
N ASP A 7 1.39 10.20 -2.89
CA ASP A 7 1.85 11.37 -3.66
C ASP A 7 3.22 11.13 -4.30
N VAL A 8 4.11 10.41 -3.60
CA VAL A 8 5.40 9.99 -4.15
C VAL A 8 5.19 8.83 -5.14
N VAL A 9 5.68 9.00 -6.37
CA VAL A 9 5.55 8.00 -7.44
C VAL A 9 6.87 7.25 -7.61
N ILE A 10 6.83 5.92 -7.48
CA ILE A 10 7.95 5.01 -7.74
C ILE A 10 7.53 4.01 -8.83
N GLY A 11 8.33 3.89 -9.89
CA GLY A 11 8.07 2.95 -10.99
C GLY A 11 6.74 3.20 -11.72
N GLN A 12 5.96 2.15 -11.96
CA GLN A 12 4.61 2.23 -12.53
C GLN A 12 3.58 2.65 -11.45
N GLY A 13 3.77 3.82 -10.82
CA GLY A 13 2.96 4.27 -9.69
C GLY A 13 1.71 5.07 -10.09
N ASN A 14 1.22 5.92 -9.17
CA ASN A 14 -0.03 6.69 -9.30
C ASN A 14 -1.30 5.82 -9.50
N THR A 15 -1.20 4.54 -9.13
CA THR A 15 -2.27 3.56 -9.16
C THR A 15 -2.07 2.55 -8.02
N THR A 16 -3.15 1.89 -7.62
CA THR A 16 -3.15 0.72 -6.73
C THR A 16 -3.61 -0.55 -7.47
N SER A 17 -3.75 -0.47 -8.79
CA SER A 17 -4.22 -1.55 -9.64
C SER A 17 -3.42 -1.58 -10.94
N TRP A 18 -2.95 -2.77 -11.30
CA TRP A 18 -2.15 -3.01 -12.50
C TRP A 18 -2.76 -4.13 -13.32
N LYS A 19 -2.74 -3.95 -14.65
CA LYS A 19 -3.08 -5.02 -15.58
C LYS A 19 -1.81 -5.75 -15.97
N MET A 20 -1.79 -7.06 -15.74
CA MET A 20 -0.71 -7.94 -16.20
C MET A 20 -1.25 -8.79 -17.36
N CYS A 21 -0.61 -8.74 -18.52
CA CYS A 21 -1.06 -9.50 -19.71
C CYS A 21 -0.74 -10.99 -19.61
N GLY A 22 0.23 -11.36 -18.76
CA GLY A 22 0.56 -12.72 -18.41
C GLY A 22 1.28 -12.73 -17.06
N LEU A 23 0.97 -13.73 -16.25
CA LEU A 23 1.62 -14.00 -14.97
C LEU A 23 1.91 -15.49 -14.91
N ASP A 24 3.07 -15.85 -14.38
CA ASP A 24 3.44 -17.23 -14.10
C ASP A 24 3.92 -17.38 -12.65
N LYS A 25 4.26 -18.62 -12.26
CA LYS A 25 4.74 -18.92 -10.90
C LYS A 25 6.12 -18.33 -10.58
N ARG A 26 6.82 -17.78 -11.57
CA ARG A 26 8.14 -17.14 -11.42
C ARG A 26 8.03 -15.62 -11.38
N THR A 27 6.84 -15.08 -11.61
CA THR A 27 6.62 -13.64 -11.63
C THR A 27 6.60 -13.10 -10.20
N CYS A 28 7.54 -12.20 -9.90
CA CYS A 28 7.64 -11.50 -8.63
C CYS A 28 7.39 -10.01 -8.85
N LEU A 29 6.61 -9.39 -7.96
CA LEU A 29 6.33 -7.96 -7.99
C LEU A 29 6.91 -7.30 -6.74
N THR A 30 7.46 -6.10 -6.90
CA THR A 30 7.89 -5.25 -5.80
C THR A 30 6.91 -4.08 -5.69
N VAL A 31 6.28 -3.94 -4.53
CA VAL A 31 5.30 -2.89 -4.25
C VAL A 31 5.86 -2.00 -3.14
N PHE A 32 5.91 -0.69 -3.40
CA PHE A 32 6.37 0.31 -2.46
C PHE A 32 5.18 0.98 -1.78
N PHE A 33 5.28 1.18 -0.47
CA PHE A 33 4.28 1.85 0.35
C PHE A 33 4.91 3.09 0.97
N ASP A 34 4.13 4.16 1.03
CA ASP A 34 4.45 5.35 1.82
C ASP A 34 3.67 5.28 3.14
N VAL A 35 4.36 5.52 4.26
CA VAL A 35 3.73 5.48 5.59
C VAL A 35 3.21 6.88 5.88
N SER A 36 1.89 7.05 5.81
CA SER A 36 1.27 8.33 6.16
C SER A 36 1.58 8.69 7.62
N PRO A 37 1.98 9.94 7.91
CA PRO A 37 2.28 10.36 9.27
C PRO A 37 1.05 10.27 10.18
N SER A 38 1.26 9.80 11.41
CA SER A 38 0.21 9.66 12.42
C SER A 38 -0.16 11.03 13.00
N GLU A 39 -1.39 11.52 12.78
CA GLU A 39 -1.92 12.76 13.40
C GLU A 39 -2.14 12.65 14.93
N ARG A 40 -1.91 11.49 15.56
CA ARG A 40 -2.35 11.24 16.95
C ARG A 40 -1.20 11.18 17.95
N SER A 41 -0.76 12.34 18.41
CA SER A 41 -0.19 12.52 19.75
C SER A 41 -1.33 12.58 20.77
N SER A 42 -1.99 11.46 21.07
CA SER A 42 -2.86 11.37 22.26
C SER A 42 -2.40 10.20 23.16
N PRO A 43 -2.06 10.47 24.45
CA PRO A 43 -1.58 9.44 25.37
C PRO A 43 -2.56 8.27 25.60
N ALA A 44 -3.84 8.48 25.27
CA ALA A 44 -4.91 7.49 25.42
C ALA A 44 -4.95 6.40 24.32
N ALA A 45 -4.18 6.53 23.23
CA ALA A 45 -4.16 5.56 22.13
C ALA A 45 -2.95 4.60 22.16
N ALA A 46 -2.17 4.60 23.25
CA ALA A 46 -1.01 3.73 23.42
C ALA A 46 -1.35 2.23 23.55
N GLY A 47 -2.63 1.85 23.52
CA GLY A 47 -3.11 0.47 23.76
C GLY A 47 -3.97 -0.14 22.65
N ALA A 48 -4.31 0.59 21.58
CA ALA A 48 -5.04 0.02 20.45
C ALA A 48 -4.07 -0.21 19.28
N SER A 49 -3.62 -1.46 19.16
CA SER A 49 -2.85 -2.06 18.06
C SER A 49 -2.88 -1.26 16.74
N GLN A 50 -1.87 -0.41 16.53
CA GLN A 50 -1.58 0.20 15.23
C GLN A 50 -1.03 -0.88 14.29
N GLN A 51 -1.91 -1.72 13.75
CA GLN A 51 -1.55 -2.74 12.76
C GLN A 51 -1.84 -2.23 11.35
N LEU A 52 -0.90 -2.46 10.44
CA LEU A 52 -1.07 -2.21 9.01
C LEU A 52 -1.56 -3.49 8.33
N TYR A 53 -2.70 -3.41 7.65
CA TYR A 53 -3.25 -4.51 6.86
C TYR A 53 -3.10 -4.22 5.37
N ILE A 54 -2.66 -5.21 4.60
CA ILE A 54 -2.45 -5.11 3.16
C ILE A 54 -3.11 -6.32 2.50
N GLN A 55 -3.94 -6.08 1.49
CA GLN A 55 -4.55 -7.13 0.68
C GLN A 55 -4.09 -7.01 -0.77
N PHE A 56 -3.53 -8.09 -1.29
CA PHE A 56 -3.29 -8.24 -2.73
C PHE A 56 -4.42 -9.06 -3.34
N GLN A 57 -5.08 -8.50 -4.36
CA GLN A 57 -6.12 -9.20 -5.12
C GLN A 57 -5.67 -9.36 -6.57
N THR A 58 -5.54 -10.61 -7.00
CA THR A 58 -5.24 -10.98 -8.39
C THR A 58 -6.42 -11.80 -8.91
N THR A 59 -6.98 -11.41 -10.05
CA THR A 59 -8.11 -12.08 -10.73
C THR A 59 -7.69 -12.63 -12.07
#